data_AF-A0A4Q3X6R5-F1
#
_entry.id   AF-A0A4Q3X6R5-F1
#
_cell.length_a   1.000
_cell.length_b   1.000
_cell.length_c   1.000
_cell.angle_alpha   90.00
_cell.angle_beta   90.00
_cell.angle_gamma   90.00
#
_symmetry.space_group_name_H-M   'P 1'
#
loop_
_entity.id
_entity.type
_entity.pdbx_description
1 polymer ?
#
loop_
_entity_poly.entity_id
_entity_poly.type
_entity_poly.pdbx_seq_one_letter_code
_entity_poly.pdbx_strand_id
1 'polypeptide(L)'
;MSNWWRLYQTGSRTTGRWEPDPDKSPIFHVGDVVRLRGKPNKPRRVLSVRWHAFRYDYSYLIETSYSARFGALRDDLPYWFAPQLVLESEWNGG
;
A
#
# COMPACT_ATOMS: atom_id res chain seq x y z
N MET A 1 20.55 7.98 -3.56
CA MET A 1 19.43 7.05 -3.84
C MET A 1 18.16 7.69 -3.30
N SER A 2 17.25 8.10 -4.18
CA SER A 2 16.06 8.88 -3.79
C SER A 2 15.03 7.98 -3.10
N ASN A 3 14.68 8.31 -1.87
CA ASN A 3 13.68 7.62 -1.06
C ASN A 3 12.28 7.90 -1.63
N TRP A 4 11.82 7.05 -2.55
CA TRP A 4 10.52 7.17 -3.23
C TRP A 4 9.32 7.28 -2.27
N TRP A 5 9.45 6.81 -1.03
CA TRP A 5 8.45 6.93 0.04
C TRP A 5 8.30 8.37 0.60
N ARG A 6 9.29 9.25 0.39
CA ARG A 6 9.22 10.68 0.77
C ARG A 6 8.36 11.51 -0.17
N LEU A 7 8.00 11.01 -1.35
CA LEU A 7 7.23 11.77 -2.34
C LEU A 7 5.74 11.91 -1.99
N TYR A 8 5.26 11.21 -0.95
CA TYR A 8 3.88 11.23 -0.52
C TYR A 8 3.76 11.86 0.86
N GLN A 9 4.20 13.11 1.05
CA GLN A 9 4.07 13.83 2.33
C GLN A 9 2.61 14.26 2.61
N THR A 10 1.77 13.35 3.14
CA THR A 10 0.59 13.69 3.94
C THR A 10 0.97 13.80 5.43
N GLY A 11 0.47 14.85 6.09
CA GLY A 11 0.97 15.40 7.36
C GLY A 11 1.40 14.38 8.43
N SER A 12 2.68 14.42 8.77
CA SER A 12 3.22 13.76 9.97
C SER A 12 2.76 14.55 11.20
N ARG A 13 1.85 14.00 12.01
CA ARG A 13 1.58 14.55 13.35
C ARG A 13 2.42 13.80 14.39
N THR A 14 2.90 14.54 15.38
CA THR A 14 3.76 14.08 16.48
C THR A 14 3.08 13.08 17.43
N THR A 15 1.77 12.93 17.35
CA THR A 15 0.96 11.98 18.14
C THR A 15 0.20 11.03 17.20
N GLY A 16 0.85 9.98 16.72
CA GLY A 16 0.19 8.97 15.89
C GLY A 16 -1.05 8.38 16.57
N ARG A 17 -2.12 8.12 15.82
CA ARG A 17 -3.29 7.37 16.34
C ARG A 17 -3.00 5.91 16.11
N TRP A 18 -2.80 5.14 17.17
CA TRP A 18 -2.45 3.72 17.06
C TRP A 18 -3.62 2.87 16.54
N GLU A 19 -4.84 3.35 16.74
CA GLU A 19 -6.06 2.68 16.30
C GLU A 19 -6.57 3.23 14.95
N PRO A 20 -7.21 2.39 14.12
CA PRO A 20 -7.89 2.85 12.92
C PRO A 20 -8.91 3.95 13.20
N ASP A 21 -9.05 4.88 12.25
CA ASP A 21 -10.18 5.81 12.24
C ASP A 21 -11.49 5.04 11.99
N PRO A 22 -12.49 5.09 12.90
CA PRO A 22 -13.76 4.36 12.70
C PRO A 22 -14.50 4.80 11.44
N ASP A 23 -14.26 6.02 10.97
CA ASP A 23 -14.88 6.55 9.74
C ASP A 23 -14.09 6.16 8.48
N LYS A 24 -12.92 5.53 8.62
CA LYS A 24 -12.13 5.04 7.49
C LYS A 24 -12.22 3.53 7.36
N SER A 25 -12.48 3.11 6.14
CA SER A 25 -12.35 1.72 5.71
C SER A 25 -11.21 1.57 4.71
N PRO A 26 -10.52 0.42 4.67
CA PRO A 26 -9.55 0.15 3.62
C PRO A 26 -10.25 0.11 2.26
N ILE A 27 -9.62 0.70 1.26
CA ILE A 27 -10.13 0.75 -0.12
C ILE A 27 -9.93 -0.60 -0.81
N PHE A 28 -8.82 -1.28 -0.50
CA PHE A 28 -8.50 -2.61 -1.04
C PHE A 28 -8.46 -3.65 0.08
N HIS A 29 -8.77 -4.89 -0.27
CA HIS A 29 -8.82 -6.02 0.64
C HIS A 29 -7.74 -7.04 0.30
N VAL A 30 -7.38 -7.88 1.27
CA VAL A 30 -6.45 -9.00 1.04
C VAL A 30 -7.04 -9.91 -0.03
N GLY A 31 -6.24 -10.24 -1.05
CA GLY A 31 -6.66 -11.02 -2.21
C GLY A 31 -6.95 -10.19 -3.46
N ASP A 32 -7.21 -8.88 -3.32
CA ASP A 32 -7.46 -8.00 -4.46
C ASP A 32 -6.25 -7.96 -5.40
N VAL A 33 -6.53 -7.89 -6.71
CA VAL A 33 -5.50 -7.71 -7.73
C VAL A 33 -5.44 -6.23 -8.09
N VAL A 34 -4.25 -5.65 -7.91
CA VAL A 34 -3.99 -4.22 -8.10
C VAL A 34 -2.77 -3.99 -8.99
N ARG A 35 -2.72 -2.82 -9.64
CA ARG A 35 -1.54 -2.31 -10.34
C ARG A 35 -0.99 -1.09 -9.61
N LEU A 36 0.32 -0.89 -9.68
CA LEU A 36 0.94 0.36 -9.21
C LEU A 36 0.78 1.40 -10.30
N ARG A 37 0.23 2.58 -9.98
CA ARG A 37 0.06 3.66 -10.96
C ARG A 37 1.36 4.07 -11.65
N GLY A 38 2.49 4.07 -10.92
CA GLY A 38 3.80 4.39 -11.50
C GLY A 38 4.48 3.25 -12.28
N LYS A 39 3.97 2.02 -12.20
CA LYS A 39 4.48 0.83 -12.92
C LYS A 39 3.31 -0.12 -13.20
N PRO A 40 2.39 0.24 -14.11
CA PRO A 40 1.12 -0.45 -14.26
C PRO A 40 1.28 -1.82 -14.94
N ASN A 41 2.38 -2.09 -15.64
CA ASN A 41 2.53 -3.29 -16.48
C ASN A 41 2.47 -4.64 -15.75
N LYS A 42 2.47 -4.66 -14.41
CA LYS A 42 2.43 -5.90 -13.62
C LYS A 42 1.29 -5.85 -12.60
N PRO A 43 0.28 -6.74 -12.73
CA PRO A 43 -0.69 -6.96 -11.66
C PRO A 43 0.01 -7.57 -10.44
N ARG A 44 -0.51 -7.26 -9.26
CA ARG A 44 0.02 -7.71 -7.97
C ARG A 44 -1.15 -7.99 -7.04
N ARG A 45 -1.06 -9.05 -6.23
CA ARG A 45 -2.08 -9.33 -5.21
C ARG A 45 -1.83 -8.54 -3.93
N VAL A 46 -2.87 -8.02 -3.29
CA VAL A 46 -2.80 -7.47 -1.93
C VAL A 46 -2.62 -8.62 -0.95
N LEU A 47 -1.55 -8.57 -0.17
CA LEU A 47 -1.17 -9.60 0.80
C LEU A 47 -1.54 -9.24 2.23
N SER A 48 -1.52 -7.95 2.58
CA SER A 48 -1.89 -7.47 3.92
C SER A 48 -2.43 -6.05 3.82
N VAL A 49 -3.37 -5.73 4.72
CA VAL A 49 -3.88 -4.39 4.95
C VAL A 49 -3.57 -4.01 6.39
N ARG A 50 -3.00 -2.84 6.63
CA ARG A 50 -2.62 -2.39 7.99
C ARG A 50 -2.94 -0.92 8.18
N TRP A 51 -3.29 -0.53 9.41
CA TRP A 51 -3.41 0.88 9.77
C TRP A 51 -2.03 1.50 9.94
N HIS A 52 -1.82 2.65 9.31
CA HIS A 52 -0.57 3.41 9.40
C HIS A 52 -0.74 4.59 10.35
N ALA A 53 -0.40 4.38 11.62
CA ALA A 53 -0.64 5.33 12.73
C ALA A 53 -0.13 6.77 12.51
N PHE A 54 0.98 6.94 11.79
CA PHE A 54 1.56 8.26 11.51
C PHE A 54 0.95 8.98 10.31
N ARG A 55 0.27 8.24 9.43
CA ARG A 55 -0.38 8.79 8.22
C ARG A 55 -1.89 8.85 8.37
N TYR A 56 -2.42 8.25 9.45
CA TYR A 56 -3.84 8.08 9.71
C TYR A 56 -4.57 7.50 8.50
N ASP A 57 -3.99 6.45 7.89
CA ASP A 57 -4.53 5.84 6.68
C ASP A 57 -4.17 4.35 6.60
N TYR A 58 -4.85 3.62 5.73
CA TYR A 58 -4.54 2.22 5.47
C TYR A 58 -3.37 2.07 4.49
N SER A 59 -2.39 1.26 4.88
CA SER A 59 -1.31 0.81 4.02
C SER A 59 -1.55 -0.63 3.55
N TYR A 60 -1.02 -0.92 2.37
CA TYR A 60 -1.21 -2.15 1.64
C TYR A 60 0.15 -2.75 1.34
N LEU A 61 0.35 -4.00 1.73
CA LEU A 61 1.46 -4.82 1.27
C LEU A 61 0.97 -5.61 0.06
N ILE A 62 1.71 -5.52 -1.05
CA ILE A 62 1.35 -6.21 -2.29
C ILE A 62 2.46 -7.16 -2.72
N GLU A 63 2.09 -8.14 -3.53
CA GLU A 63 3.01 -9.11 -4.09
C GLU A 63 4.06 -8.44 -4.97
N THR A 64 5.32 -8.65 -4.61
CA THR A 64 6.45 -8.18 -5.41
C THR A 64 7.50 -9.29 -5.53
N SER A 65 8.42 -9.15 -6.48
CA SER A 65 9.57 -10.06 -6.58
C SER A 65 10.43 -10.07 -5.31
N TYR A 66 10.39 -9.01 -4.51
CA TYR A 66 11.07 -8.95 -3.22
C TYR A 66 10.36 -9.83 -2.17
N SER A 67 9.03 -9.77 -2.06
CA SER A 67 8.29 -10.60 -1.09
C SER A 67 8.38 -12.10 -1.41
N ALA A 68 8.38 -12.48 -2.69
CA ALA A 68 8.56 -13.87 -3.10
C ALA A 68 9.93 -14.46 -2.72
N ARG A 69 10.98 -13.64 -2.67
CA ARG A 69 12.36 -14.09 -2.36
C ARG A 69 12.60 -14.32 -0.87
N PHE A 70 11.89 -13.59 0.00
CA PHE A 70 12.13 -13.63 1.44
C PHE A 70 11.10 -14.45 2.23
N GLY A 71 10.13 -15.09 1.54
CA GLY A 71 9.28 -16.16 2.09
C GLY A 71 8.30 -15.76 3.20
N ALA A 72 8.38 -14.54 3.74
CA ALA A 72 7.53 -14.08 4.83
C ALA A 72 7.17 -12.60 4.69
N LEU A 73 5.95 -12.26 5.09
CA LEU A 73 5.47 -10.88 5.26
C LEU A 73 6.22 -10.27 6.45
N ARG A 74 7.38 -9.66 6.19
CA ARG A 74 8.16 -8.95 7.20
C ARG A 74 7.75 -7.48 7.28
N ASP A 75 7.97 -6.89 8.45
CA ASP A 75 7.64 -5.48 8.73
C ASP A 75 8.55 -4.48 7.99
N ASP A 76 9.65 -4.95 7.38
CA ASP A 76 10.57 -4.16 6.56
C ASP A 76 10.20 -4.14 5.07
N LEU A 77 9.14 -4.85 4.69
CA LEU A 77 8.69 -4.86 3.31
C LEU A 77 8.12 -3.48 2.90
N PRO A 78 8.35 -3.05 1.66
CA PRO A 78 7.71 -1.85 1.15
C PRO A 78 6.19 -1.99 1.22
N TYR A 79 5.51 -0.90 1.58
CA TYR A 79 4.05 -0.80 1.59
C TYR A 79 3.62 0.40 0.75
N TRP A 80 2.34 0.39 0.36
CA TRP A 80 1.72 1.38 -0.50
C TRP A 80 0.45 1.93 0.14
N PHE A 81 -0.01 3.08 -0.33
CA PHE A 81 -1.27 3.71 0.03
C PHE A 81 -2.23 3.70 -1.16
N ALA A 82 -3.51 3.89 -0.88
CA ALA A 82 -4.54 3.71 -1.89
C ALA A 82 -4.34 4.56 -3.17
N PRO A 83 -3.91 5.84 -3.10
CA PRO A 83 -3.67 6.65 -4.29
C PRO A 83 -2.58 6.12 -5.23
N GLN A 84 -1.73 5.20 -4.76
CA GLN A 84 -0.65 4.61 -5.55
C GLN A 84 -1.09 3.35 -6.31
N LEU A 85 -2.28 2.86 -6.00
CA LEU A 85 -2.83 1.61 -6.52
C LEU A 85 -4.06 1.90 -7.40
N VAL A 86 -4.38 0.93 -8.24
CA VAL A 86 -5.62 0.87 -9.03
C VAL A 86 -6.04 -0.59 -9.11
N LEU A 87 -7.33 -0.88 -8.99
CA LEU A 87 -7.82 -2.24 -9.18
C LEU A 87 -7.56 -2.70 -10.60
N GLU A 88 -7.22 -3.98 -10.76
CA GLU A 88 -7.05 -4.59 -12.08
C GLU A 88 -8.30 -4.40 -12.96
N SER A 89 -9.49 -4.53 -12.37
CA SER A 89 -10.77 -4.35 -13.05
C SER A 89 -11.02 -2.91 -13.53
N GLU A 90 -10.34 -1.93 -12.93
CA GLU A 90 -10.47 -0.50 -13.26
C GLU A 90 -9.35 -0.02 -14.19
N TRP A 91 -8.40 -0.90 -14.52
CA TRP A 91 -7.28 -0.58 -15.40
C TRP A 91 -7.69 -0.67 -16.86
N ASN A 92 -7.95 0.49 -17.49
CA ASN A 92 -8.36 0.57 -18.90
C ASN A 92 -7.23 0.43 -19.93
N GLY A 93 -6.07 -0.14 -19.57
CA GLY A 93 -5.01 -0.44 -20.54
C GLY A 93 -4.56 0.75 -21.39
N GLY A 94 -3.97 1.76 -20.76
CA GLY A 94 -3.31 2.87 -21.47
C GLY A 94 -2.01 2.44 -22.16
#